data_AF-A0A6B3EMY1-F1
#
_entry.id   AF-A0A6B3EMY1-F1
#
_cell.length_a   1.000
_cell.length_b   1.000
_cell.length_c   1.000
_cell.angle_alpha   90.00
_cell.angle_beta   90.00
_cell.angle_gamma   90.00
#
_symmetry.space_group_name_H-M   'P 1'
#
loop_
_entity.id
_entity.type
_entity.pdbx_description
1 polymer ?
#
loop_
_entity_poly.entity_id
_entity_poly.type
_entity_poly.pdbx_seq_one_letter_code
_entity_poly.pdbx_strand_id
1 'polypeptide(L)'
;TPGPREDVRDALCGGTLAGLPAGARVGTGSTRRIAQLLALRPDLEVVPVRGNVPARLARTRTLDAVVLAAAGLHRLGLAGEITEYLDPEAYPPAPGQGAL
;
A
#
# COMPACT_ATOMS: atom_id res chain seq x y z
N THR A 1 -13.14 -18.61 17.60
CA THR A 1 -13.57 -18.23 16.24
C THR A 1 -12.59 -17.20 15.73
N PRO A 2 -12.07 -17.29 14.49
CA PRO A 2 -11.33 -16.17 13.92
C PRO A 2 -12.20 -14.91 13.99
N GLY A 3 -11.58 -13.77 14.30
CA GLY A 3 -12.28 -12.49 14.44
C GLY A 3 -12.91 -12.03 13.12
N PRO A 4 -13.71 -10.96 13.13
CA PRO A 4 -14.24 -10.39 11.90
C PRO A 4 -13.09 -9.99 10.96
N ARG A 5 -13.35 -10.10 9.64
CA ARG A 5 -12.40 -9.69 8.62
C ARG A 5 -12.20 -8.17 8.71
N GLU A 6 -10.94 -7.75 8.73
CA GLU A 6 -10.55 -6.34 8.71
C GLU A 6 -10.66 -5.72 7.31
N ASP A 7 -10.42 -4.41 7.23
CA ASP A 7 -10.35 -3.67 5.97
C ASP A 7 -9.44 -4.36 4.95
N VAL A 8 -10.04 -4.73 3.82
CA VAL A 8 -9.38 -5.50 2.77
C VAL A 8 -8.52 -4.64 1.86
N ARG A 9 -8.66 -3.31 1.89
CA ARG A 9 -8.01 -2.42 0.92
C ARG A 9 -6.50 -2.38 1.09
N ASP A 10 -5.81 -2.11 -0.01
CA ASP A 10 -4.44 -1.63 0.05
C ASP A 10 -4.45 -0.12 0.29
N ALA A 11 -3.43 0.37 0.97
CA ALA A 11 -3.29 1.77 1.37
C ALA A 11 -1.94 2.33 0.91
N LEU A 12 -1.98 3.56 0.40
CA LEU A 12 -0.79 4.38 0.15
C LEU A 12 -0.47 5.22 1.39
N CYS A 13 0.80 5.24 1.74
CA CYS A 13 1.36 6.11 2.77
C CYS A 13 2.43 7.00 2.11
N GLY A 14 2.36 8.33 2.32
CA GLY A 14 3.32 9.32 1.79
C GLY A 14 2.72 10.26 0.73
N GLY A 15 1.66 9.85 0.04
CA GLY A 15 0.96 10.65 -0.95
C GLY A 15 -0.27 9.91 -1.50
N THR A 16 -1.13 10.62 -2.22
CA THR A 16 -2.21 10.01 -2.99
C THR A 16 -1.72 9.63 -4.38
N LEU A 17 -2.26 8.58 -4.98
CA LEU A 17 -1.86 8.07 -6.30
C LEU A 17 -1.97 9.15 -7.39
N ALA A 18 -2.99 10.01 -7.30
CA ALA A 18 -3.16 11.14 -8.21
C ALA A 18 -2.24 12.34 -7.87
N GLY A 19 -1.85 12.50 -6.60
CA GLY A 19 -0.99 13.58 -6.13
C GLY A 19 0.52 13.32 -6.26
N LEU A 20 0.91 12.07 -6.53
CA LEU A 20 2.31 11.71 -6.75
C LEU A 20 2.88 12.36 -8.03
N PRO A 21 4.12 12.88 -8.00
CA PRO A 21 4.75 13.46 -9.18
C PRO A 21 4.92 12.43 -10.31
N ALA A 22 5.15 12.92 -11.53
CA ALA A 22 5.49 12.04 -12.65
C ALA A 22 6.82 11.33 -12.35
N GLY A 23 6.89 10.02 -12.59
CA GLY A 23 8.10 9.24 -12.26
C GLY A 23 8.29 8.96 -10.77
N ALA A 24 7.26 9.15 -9.94
CA ALA A 24 7.36 8.93 -8.49
C ALA A 24 7.82 7.50 -8.15
N ARG A 25 8.61 7.41 -7.08
CA ARG A 25 9.20 6.17 -6.57
C ARG A 25 8.31 5.58 -5.50
N VAL A 26 7.65 4.47 -5.81
CA VAL A 26 6.66 3.82 -4.92
C VAL A 26 7.16 2.50 -4.40
N GLY A 27 7.17 2.33 -3.07
CA GLY A 27 7.69 1.15 -2.40
C GLY A 27 6.67 0.01 -2.28
N THR A 28 6.92 -1.13 -2.95
CA THR A 28 6.22 -2.39 -2.68
C THR A 28 7.02 -3.58 -3.21
N GLY A 29 7.03 -4.70 -2.48
CA GLY A 29 7.61 -5.97 -2.94
C GLY A 29 6.59 -6.96 -3.50
N SER A 30 5.30 -6.61 -3.55
CA SER A 30 4.24 -7.51 -4.04
C SER A 30 4.06 -7.38 -5.55
N THR A 31 4.19 -8.50 -6.27
CA THR A 31 3.98 -8.56 -7.74
C THR A 31 2.58 -8.12 -8.15
N ARG A 32 1.53 -8.50 -7.40
CA ARG A 32 0.16 -8.00 -7.62
C ARG A 32 0.10 -6.49 -7.57
N ARG A 33 0.65 -5.91 -6.49
CA ARG A 33 0.64 -4.46 -6.28
C ARG A 33 1.42 -3.71 -7.36
N ILE A 34 2.57 -4.25 -7.75
CA ILE A 34 3.41 -3.71 -8.84
C ILE A 34 2.59 -3.65 -10.14
N ALA A 35 1.99 -4.77 -10.53
CA ALA A 35 1.21 -4.86 -11.77
C ALA A 35 0.01 -3.88 -11.77
N GLN A 36 -0.74 -3.82 -10.67
CA GLN A 36 -1.90 -2.93 -10.55
C GLN A 36 -1.48 -1.44 -10.52
N LEU A 37 -0.38 -1.08 -9.85
CA LEU A 37 0.13 0.30 -9.86
C LEU A 37 0.52 0.73 -11.28
N LEU A 38 1.28 -0.10 -11.99
CA LEU A 38 1.75 0.23 -13.34
C LEU A 38 0.63 0.21 -14.38
N ALA A 39 -0.46 -0.52 -14.13
CA ALA A 39 -1.66 -0.43 -14.97
C ALA A 39 -2.37 0.92 -14.84
N LEU A 40 -2.40 1.50 -13.63
CA LEU A 40 -3.05 2.79 -13.36
C LEU A 40 -2.14 3.99 -13.63
N ARG A 41 -0.86 3.86 -13.32
CA ARG A 41 0.18 4.89 -13.47
C ARG A 41 1.46 4.24 -14.04
N PRO A 42 1.53 4.08 -15.38
CA PRO A 42 2.66 3.41 -16.05
C PRO A 42 4.01 4.12 -15.87
N ASP A 43 4.01 5.38 -15.43
CA ASP A 43 5.19 6.20 -15.24
C ASP A 43 5.91 5.96 -13.91
N LEU A 44 5.31 5.25 -12.95
CA LEU A 44 5.90 5.06 -11.62
C LEU A 44 7.16 4.19 -11.65
N GLU A 45 8.16 4.58 -10.87
CA GLU A 45 9.30 3.71 -10.54
C GLU A 45 8.94 2.87 -9.31
N VAL A 46 8.63 1.59 -9.48
CA VAL A 46 8.29 0.73 -8.34
C VAL A 46 9.55 0.12 -7.72
N VAL A 47 9.80 0.46 -6.45
CA VAL A 47 11.00 0.07 -5.70
C VAL A 47 10.67 -1.08 -4.74
N PRO A 48 11.37 -2.23 -4.81
CA PRO A 48 11.16 -3.32 -3.86
C PRO A 48 11.48 -2.89 -2.42
N VAL A 49 10.53 -3.11 -1.50
CA VAL A 49 10.73 -2.89 -0.06
C VAL A 49 10.43 -4.19 0.71
N ARG A 50 11.25 -4.49 1.72
CA ARG A 50 11.14 -5.66 2.60
C ARG A 50 11.15 -5.24 4.07
N GLY A 51 10.92 -6.20 4.97
CA GLY A 51 10.80 -5.97 6.42
C GLY A 51 9.35 -6.03 6.90
N ASN A 52 9.11 -5.67 8.15
CA ASN A 52 7.76 -5.56 8.74
C ASN A 52 7.10 -4.21 8.38
N VAL A 53 5.85 -3.99 8.80
CA VAL A 53 5.09 -2.77 8.47
C VAL A 53 5.82 -1.48 8.89
N PRO A 54 6.33 -1.32 10.14
CA PRO A 54 7.06 -0.11 10.52
C PRO A 54 8.31 0.15 9.68
N ALA A 55 9.11 -0.90 9.39
CA ALA A 55 10.32 -0.75 8.58
C ALA A 55 10.01 -0.36 7.12
N ARG A 56 8.89 -0.85 6.57
CA ARG A 56 8.41 -0.46 5.24
C ARG A 56 7.88 0.97 5.25
N LEU A 57 7.08 1.35 6.24
CA LEU A 57 6.55 2.69 6.37
C LEU A 57 7.67 3.74 6.50
N ALA A 58 8.73 3.43 7.25
CA ALA A 58 9.90 4.28 7.36
C ALA A 58 10.56 4.65 6.00
N ARG A 59 10.27 3.90 4.93
CA ARG A 59 10.77 4.17 3.57
C ARG A 59 10.12 5.39 2.91
N THR A 60 9.01 5.92 3.41
CA THR A 60 8.44 7.21 2.95
C THR A 60 9.38 8.39 3.19
N ARG A 61 10.41 8.22 4.02
CA ARG A 61 11.48 9.22 4.17
C ARG A 61 12.45 9.30 2.99
N THR A 62 12.46 8.28 2.12
CA THR A 62 13.38 8.17 0.98
C THR A 62 12.69 7.79 -0.33
N LEU A 63 11.38 7.56 -0.30
CA LEU A 63 10.50 7.23 -1.42
C LEU A 63 9.28 8.14 -1.34
N ASP A 64 8.62 8.39 -2.47
CA ASP A 64 7.45 9.28 -2.52
C ASP A 64 6.23 8.64 -1.84
N ALA A 65 6.09 7.31 -1.93
CA ALA A 65 5.07 6.57 -1.19
C ALA A 65 5.44 5.09 -0.98
N VAL A 66 4.68 4.40 -0.13
CA VAL A 66 4.69 2.93 -0.02
C VAL A 66 3.27 2.38 -0.03
N VAL A 67 3.11 1.15 -0.53
CA VAL A 67 1.82 0.44 -0.51
C VAL A 67 1.82 -0.67 0.53
N LEU A 68 0.88 -0.61 1.47
CA LEU A 68 0.71 -1.54 2.58
C LEU A 68 -0.74 -2.04 2.64
N ALA A 69 -1.00 -3.12 3.38
CA ALA A 69 -2.38 -3.55 3.62
C ALA A 69 -2.99 -2.68 4.74
N ALA A 70 -4.19 -2.16 4.54
CA ALA A 70 -4.89 -1.33 5.52
C ALA A 70 -5.05 -2.05 6.86
N ALA A 71 -5.52 -3.32 6.84
CA ALA A 71 -5.63 -4.15 8.03
C ALA A 71 -4.35 -4.24 8.87
N GLY A 72 -3.18 -4.28 8.23
CA GLY A 72 -1.89 -4.34 8.94
C GLY A 72 -1.56 -3.05 9.67
N LEU A 73 -1.90 -1.90 9.06
CA LEU A 73 -1.73 -0.59 9.68
C LEU A 73 -2.74 -0.39 10.83
N HIS A 74 -4.01 -0.75 10.63
CA HIS A 74 -5.05 -0.65 11.65
C HIS A 74 -4.72 -1.46 12.90
N ARG A 75 -4.33 -2.73 12.74
CA ARG A 75 -3.97 -3.62 13.86
C ARG A 75 -2.78 -3.13 14.68
N LEU A 76 -1.88 -2.35 14.06
CA LEU A 76 -0.72 -1.76 14.73
C LEU A 76 -0.99 -0.35 15.27
N GLY A 77 -2.20 0.18 15.14
CA GLY A 77 -2.52 1.56 15.54
C GLY A 77 -1.89 2.63 14.64
N LEU A 78 -1.48 2.26 13.42
CA LEU A 78 -0.79 3.13 12.45
C LEU A 78 -1.74 3.67 11.37
N ALA A 79 -3.03 3.77 11.65
CA ALA A 79 -4.03 4.24 10.68
C ALA A 79 -3.79 5.70 10.23
N GLY A 80 -3.19 6.53 11.10
CA GLY A 80 -2.87 7.93 10.81
C GLY A 80 -1.79 8.12 9.73
N GLU A 81 -1.09 7.05 9.36
CA GLU A 81 -0.06 7.06 8.32
C GLU A 81 -0.65 6.81 6.92
N ILE A 82 -1.93 6.45 6.84
CA ILE A 82 -2.63 6.21 5.58
C ILE A 82 -2.98 7.55 4.95
N THR A 83 -2.43 7.80 3.76
CA THR A 83 -2.76 8.98 2.96
C THR A 83 -3.94 8.70 2.02
N GLU A 84 -4.04 7.47 1.51
CA GLU A 84 -5.14 7.05 0.64
C GLU A 84 -5.43 5.56 0.81
N TYR A 85 -6.71 5.22 0.84
CA TYR A 85 -7.17 3.85 0.62
C TYR A 85 -7.42 3.67 -0.88
N LEU A 86 -6.75 2.69 -1.49
CA LEU A 86 -6.94 2.40 -2.91
C LEU A 86 -8.31 1.74 -3.11
N ASP A 87 -9.05 2.22 -4.11
CA ASP A 87 -10.36 1.71 -4.46
C ASP A 87 -10.26 0.21 -4.82
N PRO A 88 -10.97 -0.70 -4.11
CA PRO A 88 -10.90 -2.12 -4.37
C PRO A 88 -11.42 -2.55 -5.75
N GLU A 89 -12.23 -1.73 -6.44
CA GLU A 89 -12.67 -2.01 -7.81
C GLU A 89 -11.54 -1.79 -8.82
N ALA A 90 -10.76 -0.71 -8.65
CA ALA A 90 -9.63 -0.38 -9.50
C ALA A 90 -8.32 -1.08 -9.07
N TYR A 91 -8.20 -1.41 -7.79
CA TYR A 91 -7.03 -2.01 -7.17
C TYR A 91 -7.40 -3.21 -6.29
N PRO A 92 -7.79 -4.35 -6.90
CA PRO A 92 -8.32 -5.50 -6.17
C PRO A 92 -7.33 -6.06 -5.13
N PRO A 93 -7.79 -6.37 -3.90
CA PRO A 93 -6.95 -6.85 -2.82
C PRO A 93 -6.49 -8.30 -3.03
N ALA A 94 -5.50 -8.74 -2.25
CA ALA A 94 -5.09 -10.15 -2.27
C ALA A 94 -6.20 -11.06 -1.68
N PRO A 95 -6.37 -12.29 -2.19
CA PRO A 95 -7.25 -13.28 -1.58
C PRO A 95 -6.94 -13.45 -0.08
N GLY A 96 -7.99 -13.43 0.75
CA GLY A 96 -7.85 -13.55 2.20
C GLY A 96 -7.27 -12.31 2.93
N GLN A 97 -6.94 -11.22 2.23
CA GLN A 97 -6.46 -10.00 2.89
C GLN A 97 -7.47 -9.51 3.94
N GLY A 98 -6.97 -9.19 5.14
CA GLY A 98 -7.79 -8.77 6.27
C GLY A 98 -8.31 -9.91 7.15
N ALA A 99 -8.22 -11.18 6.75
CA ALA A 99 -8.57 -12.31 7.61
C ALA A 99 -7.39 -12.72 8.54
N LEU A 100 -7.71 -13.35 9.69
CA LEU A 100 -6.77 -13.98 10.64
C LEU A 100 -7.36 -15.31 11.12
#